data_AF-A0A8I0H1K3-F1
#
_entry.id   AF-A0A8I0H1K3-F1
#
_cell.length_a   1.000
_cell.length_b   1.000
_cell.length_c   1.000
_cell.angle_alpha   90.00
_cell.angle_beta   90.00
_cell.angle_gamma   90.00
#
_symmetry.space_group_name_H-M   'P 1'
#
loop_
_entity.id
_entity.type
_entity.pdbx_description
1 polymer ?
#
loop_
_entity_poly.entity_id
_entity_poly.type
_entity_poly.pdbx_seq_one_letter_code
_entity_poly.pdbx_strand_id
1 'polypeptide(L)'
;RFKENNMLTVYKDSRDLLWIGHPHGLGIWNQKNDSIYFRDQKNGLAANLVRAVTEDNNNQMWIGTGNGISRIKITNGTYAIVNYSVSD
;
A
#
# COMPACT_ATOMS: atom_id res chain seq x y z
N ARG A 1 -5.13 15.84 -5.72
CA ARG A 1 -5.64 15.14 -4.51
C ARG A 1 -4.54 14.31 -3.87
N PHE A 2 -3.68 13.69 -4.67
CA PHE A 2 -2.26 13.55 -4.33
C PHE A 2 -1.58 14.84 -4.82
N LYS A 3 -0.98 15.62 -3.92
CA LYS A 3 -0.28 16.88 -4.28
C LYS A 3 1.18 16.63 -4.65
N GLU A 4 1.65 15.40 -4.53
CA GLU A 4 3.04 15.05 -4.79
C GLU A 4 3.24 14.61 -6.24
N ASN A 5 4.18 15.27 -6.92
CA ASN A 5 4.59 14.93 -8.29
C ASN A 5 5.55 13.72 -8.36
N ASN A 6 5.63 12.93 -7.28
CA ASN A 6 6.58 11.83 -7.13
C ASN A 6 5.86 10.51 -6.85
N MET A 7 4.78 10.21 -7.60
CA MET A 7 4.21 8.86 -7.59
C MET A 7 5.23 7.89 -8.18
N LEU A 8 5.57 6.84 -7.43
CA LEU A 8 6.53 5.83 -7.86
C LEU A 8 5.84 4.62 -8.48
N THR A 9 4.61 4.33 -8.07
CA THR A 9 3.86 3.18 -8.58
C THR A 9 2.36 3.40 -8.42
N VAL A 10 1.57 2.82 -9.32
CA VAL A 10 0.11 2.74 -9.25
C VAL A 10 -0.30 1.32 -9.61
N TYR A 11 -1.16 0.71 -8.80
CA TYR A 11 -1.70 -0.63 -9.04
C TYR A 11 -3.21 -0.63 -8.76
N LYS A 12 -4.00 -1.22 -9.66
CA LYS A 12 -5.43 -1.46 -9.42
C LYS A 12 -5.61 -2.91 -9.01
N ASP A 13 -6.18 -3.14 -7.83
CA ASP A 13 -6.43 -4.49 -7.33
C ASP A 13 -7.73 -5.10 -7.88
N SER A 14 -7.93 -6.38 -7.56
CA SER A 14 -9.13 -7.16 -7.89
C SER A 14 -10.45 -6.58 -7.35
N ARG A 15 -10.38 -5.63 -6.41
CA ARG A 15 -11.52 -4.97 -5.73
C ARG A 15 -11.81 -3.58 -6.30
N ASP A 16 -11.12 -3.18 -7.38
CA ASP A 16 -11.11 -1.83 -7.96
C ASP A 16 -10.60 -0.73 -7.01
N LEU A 17 -9.76 -1.07 -6.04
CA LEU A 17 -9.02 -0.07 -5.26
C LEU A 17 -7.74 0.31 -6.00
N LEU A 18 -7.44 1.61 -6.04
CA LEU A 18 -6.17 2.11 -6.55
C LEU A 18 -5.16 2.26 -5.43
N TRP A 19 -4.04 1.58 -5.56
CA TRP A 19 -2.91 1.61 -4.64
C TRP A 19 -1.81 2.45 -5.26
N ILE A 20 -1.41 3.51 -4.58
CA ILE A 20 -0.53 4.54 -5.12
C ILE A 20 0.66 4.67 -4.16
N GLY A 21 1.84 4.28 -4.62
CA GLY A 21 3.07 4.35 -3.84
C GLY A 21 3.82 5.67 -4.05
N HIS A 22 4.34 6.21 -2.96
CA HIS A 22 5.05 7.48 -2.88
C HIS A 22 6.32 7.35 -2.01
N PRO A 23 7.25 8.33 -2.06
CA PRO A 23 8.36 8.42 -1.12
C PRO A 23 7.93 8.50 0.36
N HIS A 24 6.71 8.99 0.61
CA HIS A 24 6.19 9.24 1.95
C HIS A 24 5.14 8.24 2.41
N GLY A 25 4.80 7.23 1.60
CA GLY A 25 3.86 6.18 2.00
C GLY A 25 3.03 5.64 0.84
N LEU A 26 1.86 5.12 1.20
CA LEU A 26 0.92 4.41 0.34
C LEU A 26 -0.47 5.05 0.47
N GLY A 27 -1.00 5.54 -0.65
CA GLY A 27 -2.40 5.91 -0.79
C GLY A 27 -3.23 4.75 -1.31
N ILE A 28 -4.43 4.56 -0.75
CA ILE A 28 -5.40 3.57 -1.21
C ILE A 28 -6.69 4.33 -1.49
N TRP A 29 -7.05 4.43 -2.76
CA TRP A 29 -8.20 5.20 -3.21
C TRP A 29 -9.32 4.28 -3.66
N ASN A 30 -10.47 4.40 -2.99
CA ASN A 30 -11.72 3.83 -3.45
C ASN A 30 -12.44 4.86 -4.33
N GLN A 31 -12.48 4.61 -5.63
CA GLN A 31 -13.08 5.52 -6.60
C GLN A 31 -14.62 5.56 -6.50
N LYS A 32 -15.26 4.51 -5.98
CA LYS A 32 -16.73 4.40 -5.93
C LYS A 32 -17.36 5.38 -4.94
N ASN A 33 -16.69 5.60 -3.81
CA ASN A 33 -17.14 6.54 -2.78
C ASN A 33 -16.15 7.70 -2.54
N ASP A 34 -15.15 7.81 -3.42
CA ASP A 34 -14.16 8.88 -3.42
C ASP A 34 -13.38 9.04 -2.10
N SER A 35 -13.16 7.94 -1.39
CA SER A 35 -12.42 7.91 -0.14
C SER A 35 -10.96 7.51 -0.34
N ILE A 36 -10.05 8.22 0.33
CA ILE A 36 -8.61 7.93 0.32
C ILE A 36 -8.20 7.51 1.71
N TYR A 37 -7.50 6.38 1.78
CA TYR A 37 -6.84 5.89 2.96
C TYR A 37 -5.34 5.99 2.80
N PHE A 38 -4.63 6.35 3.86
CA PHE A 38 -3.19 6.55 3.82
C PHE A 38 -2.46 5.67 4.83
N ARG A 39 -1.28 5.21 4.43
CA ARG A 39 -0.38 4.38 5.23
C ARG A 39 1.06 4.82 5.04
N ASP A 40 1.76 5.00 6.14
CA ASP A 40 3.19 5.24 6.20
C ASP A 40 3.83 4.29 7.24
N GLN A 41 5.10 4.49 7.54
CA GLN A 41 5.82 3.71 8.54
C GLN A 41 5.22 3.87 9.94
N LYS A 42 4.75 5.07 10.31
CA LYS A 42 4.10 5.32 11.61
C LYS A 42 2.75 4.59 11.71
N ASN A 43 2.12 4.30 10.58
CA ASN A 43 0.87 3.56 10.49
C ASN A 43 1.06 2.09 10.07
N GLY A 44 2.27 1.55 10.24
CA GLY A 44 2.53 0.12 10.20
C GLY A 44 3.23 -0.40 8.93
N LEU A 45 3.51 0.43 7.93
CA LEU A 45 4.38 -0.01 6.82
C LEU A 45 5.81 -0.25 7.30
N ALA A 46 6.54 -1.12 6.59
CA ALA A 46 7.93 -1.42 6.90
C ALA A 46 8.84 -0.17 6.72
N ALA A 47 8.58 0.63 5.68
CA ALA A 47 9.18 1.95 5.46
C ALA A 47 8.27 2.88 4.64
N ASN A 48 8.54 4.18 4.70
CA ASN A 48 7.78 5.20 3.96
C ASN A 48 7.94 5.10 2.45
N LEU A 49 9.16 4.84 1.97
CA LEU A 49 9.43 4.78 0.54
C LEU A 49 8.77 3.55 -0.07
N VAL A 50 7.67 3.73 -0.80
CA VAL A 50 6.97 2.63 -1.49
C VAL A 50 7.39 2.60 -2.95
N ARG A 51 8.03 1.51 -3.38
CA ARG A 51 8.60 1.35 -4.74
C ARG A 51 7.82 0.37 -5.61
N ALA A 52 7.10 -0.57 -5.00
CA ALA A 52 6.33 -1.57 -5.73
C ALA A 52 5.04 -1.91 -4.98
N VAL A 53 3.98 -2.21 -5.74
CA VAL A 53 2.73 -2.73 -5.22
C VAL A 53 2.24 -3.83 -6.15
N THR A 54 1.84 -4.97 -5.60
CA THR A 54 1.23 -6.07 -6.34
C THR A 54 0.23 -6.82 -5.48
N GLU A 55 -0.64 -7.61 -6.09
CA GLU A 55 -1.63 -8.46 -5.43
C GLU A 55 -1.28 -9.93 -5.68
N ASP A 56 -1.36 -10.76 -4.64
CA ASP A 56 -1.22 -12.21 -4.80
C ASP A 56 -2.55 -12.91 -5.10
N ASN A 57 -2.49 -14.20 -5.42
CA ASN A 57 -3.68 -15.01 -5.73
C ASN A 57 -4.66 -15.19 -4.55
N ASN A 58 -4.28 -14.75 -3.34
CA ASN A 58 -5.13 -14.75 -2.15
C ASN A 58 -5.71 -13.35 -1.87
N ASN A 59 -5.64 -12.43 -2.84
CA ASN A 59 -6.08 -11.03 -2.73
C ASN A 59 -5.37 -10.23 -1.62
N GLN A 60 -4.16 -10.65 -1.23
CA GLN A 60 -3.31 -9.91 -0.31
C GLN A 60 -2.39 -9.00 -1.10
N MET A 61 -2.24 -7.78 -0.60
CA MET A 61 -1.36 -6.80 -1.23
C MET A 61 0.04 -6.92 -0.67
N TRP A 62 1.01 -6.94 -1.57
CA TRP A 62 2.43 -6.93 -1.25
C TRP A 62 3.02 -5.59 -1.65
N ILE A 63 3.61 -4.91 -0.67
CA ILE A 63 4.15 -3.56 -0.78
C ILE A 63 5.68 -3.66 -0.64
N GLY A 64 6.39 -3.42 -1.73
CA GLY A 64 7.84 -3.31 -1.73
C GLY A 64 8.25 -1.93 -1.23
N THR A 65 8.92 -1.88 -0.08
CA THR A 65 9.34 -0.62 0.54
C THR A 65 10.85 -0.40 0.43
N GLY A 66 11.34 0.76 0.86
CA GLY A 66 12.77 1.04 0.98
C GLY A 66 13.50 0.16 2.01
N ASN A 67 12.78 -0.49 2.92
CA ASN A 67 13.35 -1.42 3.90
C ASN A 67 12.40 -2.61 4.12
N GLY A 68 12.58 -3.70 3.39
CA GLY A 68 11.73 -4.88 3.46
C GLY A 68 10.39 -4.71 2.73
N ILE A 69 9.44 -5.60 3.05
CA ILE A 69 8.12 -5.67 2.41
C ILE A 69 7.01 -5.64 3.47
N SER A 70 5.87 -5.05 3.12
CA SER A 70 4.64 -5.13 3.92
C SER A 70 3.59 -5.94 3.18
N ARG A 71 2.94 -6.87 3.88
CA ARG A 71 1.75 -7.57 3.39
C ARG A 71 0.52 -6.98 4.03
N ILE A 72 -0.45 -6.55 3.22
CA ILE A 72 -1.70 -5.94 3.66
C ILE A 72 -2.86 -6.85 3.28
N LYS A 73 -3.59 -7.31 4.30
CA LYS A 73 -4.85 -8.05 4.14
C LYS A 73 -6.02 -7.12 4.42
N ILE A 74 -7.00 -7.10 3.52
CA ILE A 74 -8.25 -6.35 3.71
C ILE A 74 -9.36 -7.32 4.05
N THR A 75 -10.01 -7.14 5.19
CA THR A 75 -11.18 -7.94 5.61
C THR A 75 -12.26 -6.98 6.09
N ASN A 76 -13.42 -6.94 5.42
CA ASN A 76 -14.54 -6.05 5.74
C ASN A 76 -14.12 -4.58 5.93
N GLY A 77 -13.26 -4.05 5.04
CA GLY A 77 -12.75 -2.68 5.13
C GLY A 77 -11.67 -2.44 6.18
N THR A 78 -11.29 -3.46 6.95
CA THR A 78 -10.20 -3.38 7.93
C THR A 78 -8.88 -3.84 7.30
N TYR A 79 -7.81 -3.07 7.53
CA TYR A 79 -6.47 -3.34 7.00
C TYR A 79 -5.58 -3.94 8.09
N ALA A 80 -5.15 -5.18 7.91
CA ALA A 80 -4.14 -5.82 8.75
C ALA A 80 -2.79 -5.84 8.02
N ILE A 81 -1.72 -5.43 8.70
CA ILE A 81 -0.38 -5.31 8.12
C ILE A 81 0.59 -6.23 8.84
N VAL A 82 1.39 -6.95 8.07
CA VAL A 82 2.54 -7.73 8.55
C VAL A 82 3.77 -7.28 7.76
N ASN A 83 4.88 -7.04 8.44
CA ASN A 83 6.14 -6.61 7.83
C ASN A 83 7.14 -7.75 7.81
N TYR A 84 7.97 -7.77 6.76
CA TYR A 84 9.05 -8.73 6.58
C TYR A 84 10.32 -7.99 6.14
N SER A 85 11.44 -8.38 6.70
CA SER A 85 12.75 -7.75 6.62
C SER A 85 13.82 -8.83 6.42
N VAL A 86 15.07 -8.42 6.20
CA VAL A 86 16.20 -9.34 6.01
C VAL A 86 16.53 -10.18 7.26
N SER A 87 15.94 -9.86 8.41
CA SER A 87 16.17 -10.55 9.69
C SER A 87 15.06 -11.52 10.10
N ASP A 88 13.98 -11.64 9.30
CA ASP A 88 12.84 -12.53 9.59
C ASP A 88 13.01 -13.96 9.09
#